data_AF-A0A9X0YQU2-F1
#
_entry.id   AF-A0A9X0YQU2-F1
#
_cell.length_a   1.000
_cell.length_b   1.000
_cell.length_c   1.000
_cell.angle_alpha   90.00
_cell.angle_beta   90.00
_cell.angle_gamma   90.00
#
_symmetry.space_group_name_H-M   'P 1'
#
loop_
_entity.id
_entity.type
_entity.pdbx_description
1 polymer ?
#
loop_
_entity_poly.entity_id
_entity_poly.type
_entity_poly.pdbx_seq_one_letter_code
_entity_poly.pdbx_strand_id
1 'polypeptide(L)'
;MGKDPMKVMLAVVGDLNRPGSIVLAASPALKKRYGISNVSRYYELPNDPNIIVVPAHMGDYLKASIEITKLLHDYAPPEAIH
;
A
#
# COMPACT_ATOMS: atom_id res chain seq x y z
N MET A 1 4.27 -15.66 8.28
CA MET A 1 2.88 -15.19 8.12
C MET A 1 2.48 -15.42 6.66
N GLY A 2 1.40 -16.17 6.41
CA GLY A 2 0.94 -16.55 5.07
C GLY A 2 -0.56 -16.28 4.89
N LYS A 3 -0.99 -15.06 5.21
CA LYS A 3 -2.38 -14.64 5.05
C LYS A 3 -2.57 -14.05 3.65
N ASP A 4 -3.65 -14.42 2.97
CA ASP A 4 -3.98 -13.92 1.63
C ASP A 4 -4.41 -12.44 1.71
N PRO A 5 -3.62 -11.49 1.18
CA PRO A 5 -3.90 -10.05 1.23
C PRO A 5 -5.18 -9.65 0.49
N MET A 6 -5.73 -10.53 -0.36
CA MET A 6 -6.99 -10.29 -1.04
C MET A 6 -8.20 -10.51 -0.14
N LYS A 7 -8.05 -11.33 0.91
CA LYS A 7 -9.14 -11.75 1.80
C LYS A 7 -9.08 -11.11 3.18
N VAL A 8 -7.88 -10.81 3.68
CA VAL A 8 -7.73 -10.19 5.00
C VAL A 8 -7.88 -8.68 4.95
N MET A 9 -8.35 -8.09 6.05
CA MET A 9 -8.38 -6.64 6.19
C MET A 9 -7.01 -6.15 6.61
N LEU A 10 -6.22 -5.75 5.63
CA LEU A 10 -4.88 -5.20 5.78
C LEU A 10 -4.84 -3.73 5.34
N ALA A 11 -4.19 -2.90 6.16
CA ALA A 11 -3.78 -1.54 5.84
C ALA A 11 -2.27 -1.40 6.03
N VAL A 12 -1.60 -0.88 5.00
CA VAL A 12 -0.18 -0.50 5.05
C VAL A 12 -0.09 1.00 5.19
N VAL A 13 0.53 1.48 6.26
CA VAL A 13 0.60 2.91 6.62
C VAL A 13 2.04 3.38 6.56
N GLY A 14 2.28 4.58 6.03
CA GLY A 14 3.64 5.12 5.88
C GLY A 14 4.41 5.25 7.21
N ASP A 15 3.73 5.75 8.24
CA ASP A 15 4.30 5.92 9.59
C ASP A 15 3.17 5.79 10.63
N LEU A 16 3.26 4.77 11.48
CA LEU A 16 2.26 4.49 12.51
C LEU A 16 2.31 5.46 13.70
N ASN A 17 3.40 6.21 13.87
CA ASN A 17 3.54 7.17 14.96
C ASN A 17 2.87 8.51 14.65
N ARG A 18 2.49 8.73 13.39
CA ARG A 18 1.87 9.97 12.93
C ARG A 18 0.40 9.70 12.55
N PRO A 19 -0.59 10.15 13.34
CA PRO A 19 -2.00 9.92 13.02
C PRO A 19 -2.41 10.46 11.63
N GLY A 20 -1.82 11.56 11.19
CA GLY A 20 -2.03 12.13 9.85
C GLY A 20 -1.29 11.41 8.72
N SER A 21 -0.62 10.29 9.01
CA SER A 21 0.07 9.48 8.00
C SER A 21 -0.91 8.89 7.00
N ILE A 22 -0.39 8.53 5.84
CA ILE A 22 -1.18 8.07 4.71
C ILE A 22 -1.22 6.54 4.68
N VAL A 23 -2.39 6.00 4.37
CA VAL A 23 -2.56 4.59 4.01
C VAL A 23 -2.09 4.42 2.57
N LEU A 24 -0.92 3.81 2.41
CA LEU A 24 -0.27 3.59 1.12
C LEU A 24 -0.98 2.48 0.34
N ALA A 25 -1.43 1.44 1.04
CA ALA A 25 -2.18 0.35 0.44
C ALA A 25 -3.24 -0.19 1.41
N ALA A 26 -4.47 -0.32 0.92
CA ALA A 26 -5.55 -1.02 1.60
C ALA A 26 -5.94 -2.27 0.80
N SER A 27 -6.08 -3.40 1.49
CA SER A 27 -6.58 -4.65 0.92
C SER A 27 -8.01 -4.49 0.35
N PRO A 28 -8.38 -5.28 -0.69
CA PRO A 28 -9.73 -5.24 -1.25
C PRO A 28 -10.84 -5.49 -0.21
N ALA A 29 -10.61 -6.41 0.72
CA ALA A 29 -11.54 -6.72 1.79
C ALA A 29 -11.80 -5.52 2.72
N LEU A 30 -10.73 -4.79 3.09
CA LEU A 30 -10.84 -3.58 3.90
C LEU A 30 -11.60 -2.48 3.15
N LYS A 31 -11.27 -2.25 1.88
CA LYS A 31 -11.96 -1.26 1.02
C LYS A 31 -13.46 -1.56 0.91
N LYS A 32 -13.81 -2.82 0.62
CA LYS A 32 -15.21 -3.25 0.44
C LYS A 32 -16.04 -3.10 1.71
N ARG A 33 -15.45 -3.38 2.89
CA ARG A 33 -16.18 -3.36 4.16
C ARG A 33 -16.33 -1.96 4.73
N TYR A 34 -15.29 -1.14 4.62
CA TYR A 34 -15.21 0.14 5.34
C TYR A 34 -15.12 1.38 4.44
N GLY A 35 -15.08 1.21 3.11
CA GLY A 35 -15.00 2.33 2.17
C GLY A 35 -13.68 3.10 2.20
N ILE A 36 -12.67 2.57 2.90
CA ILE A 36 -11.31 3.13 2.93
C ILE A 36 -10.69 3.04 1.53
N SER A 37 -9.91 4.04 1.14
CA SER A 37 -9.17 4.04 -0.11
C SER A 37 -7.66 3.96 0.15
N ASN A 38 -6.91 3.66 -0.92
CA ASN A 38 -5.51 4.07 -0.91
C ASN A 38 -5.53 5.61 -0.86
N VAL A 39 -4.66 6.22 -0.06
CA VAL A 39 -4.62 7.66 0.27
C VAL A 39 -5.50 8.15 1.43
N SER A 40 -6.33 7.30 2.04
CA SER A 40 -6.97 7.63 3.32
C SER A 40 -5.91 7.92 4.40
N ARG A 41 -6.30 8.70 5.42
CA ARG A 41 -5.45 8.99 6.57
C ARG A 41 -5.51 7.85 7.58
N TYR A 42 -4.43 7.67 8.32
CA TYR A 42 -4.34 6.62 9.33
C TYR A 42 -5.42 6.78 10.40
N TYR A 43 -5.71 8.02 10.83
CA TYR A 43 -6.80 8.28 11.78
C TYR A 43 -8.21 7.98 11.22
N GLU A 44 -8.38 7.82 9.90
CA GLU A 44 -9.67 7.46 9.29
C GLU A 44 -9.91 5.95 9.31
N LEU A 45 -8.91 5.14 9.68
CA LEU A 45 -9.11 3.71 9.84
C LEU A 45 -10.09 3.44 10.99
N PRO A 46 -11.08 2.57 10.79
CA PRO A 46 -12.02 2.23 11.84
C PRO A 46 -11.34 1.39 12.91
N ASN A 47 -11.85 1.49 14.14
CA ASN A 47 -11.35 0.71 15.26
C ASN A 47 -11.95 -0.72 15.26
N ASP A 48 -11.56 -1.53 14.27
CA ASP A 48 -11.91 -2.97 14.18
C ASP A 48 -10.66 -3.82 14.49
N PRO A 49 -10.69 -4.70 15.52
CA PRO A 49 -9.56 -5.57 15.89
C PRO A 49 -9.14 -6.56 14.79
N ASN A 50 -9.98 -6.79 13.78
CA ASN A 50 -9.66 -7.65 12.65
C ASN A 50 -8.82 -6.94 11.57
N ILE A 51 -8.64 -5.61 11.68
CA ILE A 51 -7.79 -4.85 10.77
C ILE A 51 -6.34 -5.03 11.20
N ILE A 52 -5.55 -5.56 10.29
CA ILE A 52 -4.11 -5.69 10.44
C ILE A 52 -3.52 -4.38 9.90
N VAL A 53 -2.91 -3.60 10.79
CA VAL A 53 -2.19 -2.38 10.41
C VAL A 53 -0.70 -2.66 10.48
N VAL A 54 0.02 -2.42 9.39
CA VAL A 54 1.48 -2.62 9.31
C VAL A 54 2.17 -1.36 8.79
N PRO A 55 3.39 -1.06 9.25
CA PRO A 55 4.17 0.04 8.69
C PRO A 55 4.66 -0.32 7.29
N ALA A 56 4.85 0.69 6.44
CA ALA A 56 5.43 0.51 5.13
C ALA A 56 6.95 0.34 5.19
N HIS A 57 7.46 -0.61 4.41
CA HIS A 57 8.89 -0.76 4.17
C HIS A 57 9.27 -0.04 2.87
N MET A 58 9.48 1.29 2.95
CA MET A 58 9.70 2.13 1.76
C MET A 58 10.84 1.67 0.84
N GLY A 59 11.85 0.99 1.40
CA GLY A 59 12.94 0.40 0.60
C GLY A 59 12.43 -0.65 -0.42
N ASP A 60 11.43 -1.45 -0.05
CA ASP A 60 10.88 -2.48 -0.93
C ASP A 60 10.11 -1.86 -2.10
N TYR A 61 9.35 -0.79 -1.83
CA TYR A 61 8.63 -0.05 -2.87
C TYR A 61 9.58 0.59 -3.89
N LEU A 62 10.67 1.22 -3.41
CA LEU A 62 11.68 1.80 -4.29
C LEU A 62 12.39 0.73 -5.13
N LYS A 63 12.75 -0.40 -4.51
CA LYS A 63 13.36 -1.52 -5.22
C LYS A 63 12.45 -2.03 -6.33
N ALA A 64 11.18 -2.29 -6.02
CA ALA A 64 10.20 -2.74 -7.01
C ALA A 64 10.02 -1.71 -8.14
N SER A 65 9.94 -0.41 -7.80
CA SER A 65 9.84 0.66 -8.79
C SER A 65 11.01 0.65 -9.77
N ILE A 66 12.25 0.56 -9.26
CA ILE A 66 13.45 0.49 -10.09
C ILE A 66 13.45 -0.76 -10.99
N GLU A 67 13.03 -1.91 -10.47
CA GLU A 67 12.94 -3.14 -11.26
C GLU A 67 11.90 -3.01 -12.40
N ILE A 68 10.75 -2.40 -12.13
CA ILE A 68 9.73 -2.12 -13.15
C ILE A 68 10.27 -1.15 -14.20
N THR A 69 10.90 -0.05 -13.79
CA THR A 69 11.48 0.92 -14.74
C THR A 69 12.55 0.29 -15.63
N LYS A 70 13.42 -0.56 -15.07
CA LYS A 70 14.42 -1.30 -15.86
C LYS A 70 13.77 -2.20 -16.90
N LEU A 71 12.73 -2.94 -16.52
CA LEU A 71 11.98 -3.78 -17.45
C LEU A 71 11.34 -2.95 -18.57
N LEU A 72 10.78 -1.78 -18.26
CA LEU A 72 10.18 -0.92 -19.27
C LEU A 72 11.20 -0.42 -20.30
N HIS A 73 12.44 -0.12 -19.88
CA HIS A 73 13.52 0.27 -20.80
C HIS A 73 13.89 -0.82 -21.82
N ASP A 74 13.60 -2.09 -21.54
CA ASP A 74 13.85 -3.18 -22.50
C ASP A 74 12.85 -3.16 -23.69
N TYR A 75 11.71 -2.48 -23.52
CA TYR A 75 10.61 -2.47 -24.51
C TYR A 75 10.27 -1.09 -25.07
N ALA A 76 10.65 -0.01 -24.38
CA ALA A 76 10.39 1.36 -24.79
C ALA A 76 11.62 2.24 -24.54
N PRO A 77 11.91 3.20 -25.44
CA PRO A 77 12.99 4.14 -25.21
C PRO A 77 12.64 5.07 -24.03
N PRO A 78 13.64 5.61 -23.29
CA PRO A 78 13.40 6.38 -22.07
C PRO A 78 12.44 7.55 -22.24
N GLU A 79 12.41 8.17 -23.43
CA GLU A 79 11.55 9.31 -23.74
C GLU A 79 10.06 8.95 -23.79
N ALA A 80 9.74 7.65 -23.89
CA ALA A 80 8.36 7.15 -23.95
C ALA A 80 7.81 6.68 -22.58
N ILE A 81 8.63 6.70 -21.53
CA ILE A 81 8.23 6.31 -20.17
C ILE A 81 8.10 7.60 -19.33
N HIS A 82 6.87 7.98 -18.97
CA HIS A 82 6.54 9.17 -18.17
C HIS A 82 6.15 8.82 -16.74
#